data_AF-A0A6H5K810-F1
#
_entry.id   AF-A0A6H5K810-F1
#
_cell.length_a   1.000
_cell.length_b   1.000
_cell.length_c   1.000
_cell.angle_alpha   90.00
_cell.angle_beta   90.00
_cell.angle_gamma   90.00
#
_symmetry.space_group_name_H-M   'P 1'
#
loop_
_entity.id
_entity.type
_entity.pdbx_description
1 polymer ?
#
loop_
_entity_poly.entity_id
_entity_poly.type
_entity_poly.pdbx_seq_one_letter_code
_entity_poly.pdbx_strand_id
1 'polypeptide(L)'
;MYRMEEPVFNKLAGLLERILQRNDYDARKRYRRGAVPTKIRLAIGLRMMGGASYPDVAVLFGVSKETVFSILWQVVDAINSTAEVGPFFFPQSEDECTRQAAEWEEKFTGSAFQVVVAAGDGLFVKTLAPTALNTPNVLSYYSGSKCGYGVNVQATCDANYRFCSMSCIAPGSTNDWTAWNHSDLSTAVKTCR
;
A
#
# COMPACT_ATOMS: atom_id res chain seq x y z
N MET A 1 15.56 12.30 1.97
CA MET A 1 14.45 13.26 1.90
C MET A 1 13.14 12.47 1.85
N TYR A 2 12.15 12.83 2.66
CA TYR A 2 10.82 12.19 2.67
C TYR A 2 9.92 12.89 1.64
N ARG A 3 9.02 12.13 0.99
CA ARG A 3 8.02 12.68 0.04
C ARG A 3 6.78 13.26 0.73
N MET A 4 6.62 12.99 2.02
CA MET A 4 5.49 13.42 2.83
C MET A 4 5.84 14.73 3.55
N GLU A 5 4.93 15.69 3.52
CA GLU A 5 5.08 16.95 4.26
C GLU A 5 5.04 16.73 5.77
N GLU A 6 5.75 17.57 6.52
CA GLU A 6 5.86 17.45 7.97
C GLU A 6 4.51 17.50 8.71
N PRO A 7 3.55 18.40 8.37
CA PRO A 7 2.24 18.42 9.03
C PRO A 7 1.47 17.11 8.83
N VAL A 8 1.52 16.54 7.63
CA VAL A 8 0.87 15.26 7.29
C VAL A 8 1.53 14.11 8.06
N PHE A 9 2.86 14.11 8.13
CA PHE A 9 3.61 13.14 8.91
C PHE A 9 3.26 13.19 10.40
N ASN A 10 3.18 14.38 10.99
CA ASN A 10 2.82 14.55 12.40
C ASN A 10 1.37 14.11 12.67
N LYS A 11 0.44 14.39 11.74
CA LYS A 11 -0.94 13.90 11.81
C LYS A 11 -0.98 12.36 11.81
N LEU A 12 -0.28 11.72 10.88
CA LEU A 12 -0.21 10.26 10.80
C LEU A 12 0.44 9.66 12.06
N ALA A 13 1.54 10.25 12.55
CA ALA A 13 2.18 9.80 13.77
C ALA A 13 1.22 9.85 14.98
N GLY A 14 0.42 10.91 15.09
CA GLY A 14 -0.60 11.03 16.14
C GLY A 14 -1.67 9.94 16.06
N LEU A 15 -2.15 9.61 14.86
CA LEU A 15 -3.12 8.51 14.66
C LEU A 15 -2.54 7.15 15.08
N LEU A 16 -1.26 6.91 14.75
CA LEU A 16 -0.61 5.62 15.00
C LEU A 16 0.02 5.50 16.40
N GLU A 17 0.07 6.59 17.19
CA GLU A 17 0.72 6.62 18.51
C GLU A 17 0.20 5.53 19.44
N ARG A 18 -1.11 5.35 19.52
CA ARG A 18 -1.74 4.34 20.39
C ARG A 18 -1.25 2.91 20.10
N ILE A 19 -0.88 2.62 18.84
CA ILE A 19 -0.49 1.29 18.38
C ILE A 19 1.03 1.13 18.43
N LEU A 20 1.77 2.16 18.03
CA LEU A 20 3.23 2.11 17.86
C LEU A 20 4.01 2.46 19.12
N GLN A 21 3.38 3.12 20.10
CA GLN A 21 4.03 3.49 21.34
C GLN A 21 4.55 2.24 22.07
N ARG A 22 5.79 2.32 22.54
CA ARG A 22 6.44 1.27 23.31
C ARG A 22 6.82 1.80 24.68
N ASN A 23 6.69 0.96 25.69
CA ASN A 23 7.07 1.30 27.05
C ASN A 23 8.60 1.44 27.17
N ASP A 24 9.07 2.64 27.49
CA ASP A 24 10.49 2.95 27.62
C ASP A 24 11.15 2.18 28.78
N TYR A 25 10.40 1.94 29.86
CA TYR A 25 10.87 1.15 31.00
C TYR A 25 11.19 -0.30 30.58
N ASP A 26 10.28 -0.95 29.86
CA ASP A 26 10.46 -2.32 29.39
C ASP A 26 11.60 -2.42 28.37
N ALA A 27 11.73 -1.42 27.49
CA ALA A 27 12.80 -1.35 26.51
C ALA A 27 14.17 -1.23 27.18
N ARG A 28 14.32 -0.35 28.17
CA ARG A 28 15.58 -0.19 28.92
C ARG A 28 15.96 -1.44 29.70
N LYS A 29 14.98 -2.10 30.32
CA LYS A 29 15.20 -3.35 31.04
C LYS A 29 15.70 -4.48 30.14
N ARG A 30 15.17 -4.60 28.91
CA ARG A 30 15.50 -5.69 27.99
C ARG A 30 16.74 -5.43 27.13
N TYR A 31 16.91 -4.19 26.65
CA TYR A 31 17.89 -3.87 25.60
C TYR A 31 18.94 -2.84 26.05
N ARG A 32 18.89 -2.36 27.30
CA ARG A 32 19.74 -1.28 27.83
C ARG A 32 19.68 0.02 27.00
N ARG A 33 18.65 0.16 26.18
CA ARG A 33 18.34 1.32 25.33
C ARG A 33 16.88 1.68 25.50
N GLY A 34 16.56 2.97 25.32
CA GLY A 34 15.18 3.43 25.31
C GLY A 34 14.36 2.83 24.17
N ALA A 35 13.05 2.89 24.30
CA ALA A 35 12.11 2.56 23.25
C ALA A 35 12.32 3.51 22.06
N VAL A 36 12.30 2.97 20.84
CA VAL A 36 12.30 3.79 19.63
C VAL A 36 10.99 4.59 19.60
N PRO A 37 11.01 5.94 19.59
CA PRO A 37 9.80 6.76 19.62
C PRO A 37 8.92 6.57 18.39
N THR A 38 7.60 6.71 18.52
CA THR A 38 6.62 6.52 17.44
C THR A 38 6.99 7.23 16.15
N LYS A 39 7.36 8.51 16.21
CA LYS A 39 7.78 9.27 15.02
C LYS A 39 8.97 8.61 14.32
N ILE A 40 9.97 8.12 15.07
CA ILE A 40 11.12 7.41 14.49
C ILE A 40 10.69 6.08 13.89
N ARG A 41 9.79 5.34 14.55
CA ARG A 41 9.23 4.09 14.01
C ARG A 41 8.54 4.34 12.67
N LEU A 42 7.67 5.35 12.62
CA LEU A 42 6.98 5.75 11.40
C LEU A 42 7.97 6.20 10.30
N ALA A 43 8.98 6.99 10.65
CA ALA A 43 10.01 7.44 9.72
C ALA A 43 10.82 6.28 9.11
N ILE A 44 11.14 5.26 9.91
CA ILE A 44 11.77 4.01 9.45
C ILE A 44 10.84 3.28 8.48
N GLY A 45 9.58 3.05 8.88
CA GLY A 45 8.59 2.34 8.05
C GLY A 45 8.35 3.02 6.70
N LEU A 46 8.10 4.33 6.70
CA LEU A 46 7.90 5.12 5.47
C LEU A 46 9.15 5.11 4.58
N ARG A 47 10.35 5.16 5.16
CA ARG A 47 11.60 5.13 4.38
C ARG A 47 11.82 3.78 3.71
N MET A 48 11.52 2.68 4.40
CA MET A 48 11.55 1.33 3.84
C MET A 48 10.52 1.15 2.73
N MET A 49 9.26 1.57 2.94
CA MET A 49 8.21 1.52 1.91
C MET A 49 8.50 2.42 0.71
N GLY A 50 9.24 3.51 0.92
CA GLY A 50 9.76 4.37 -0.15
C GLY A 50 10.90 3.75 -0.97
N GLY A 51 11.29 2.50 -0.69
CA GLY A 51 12.31 1.76 -1.44
C GLY A 51 13.74 1.93 -0.94
N ALA A 52 13.96 2.45 0.28
CA ALA A 52 15.31 2.54 0.83
C ALA A 52 15.90 1.17 1.16
N SER A 53 17.23 1.06 1.06
CA SER A 53 17.94 -0.15 1.48
C SER A 53 17.95 -0.27 3.01
N TYR A 54 17.77 -1.49 3.54
CA TYR A 54 17.78 -1.69 5.00
C TYR A 54 19.11 -1.28 5.67
N PRO A 55 20.31 -1.45 5.07
CA PRO A 55 21.55 -0.98 5.68
C PRO A 55 21.57 0.53 5.86
N ASP A 56 21.12 1.28 4.86
CA ASP A 56 21.06 2.75 4.94
C ASP A 56 20.12 3.20 6.06
N VAL A 57 18.98 2.54 6.22
CA VAL A 57 18.01 2.83 7.28
C VAL A 57 18.57 2.46 8.65
N ALA A 58 19.23 1.32 8.78
CA ALA A 58 19.85 0.87 10.03
C ALA A 58 20.92 1.85 10.52
N VAL A 59 21.80 2.31 9.61
CA VAL A 59 22.84 3.29 9.89
C VAL A 59 22.23 4.64 10.25
N LEU A 60 21.28 5.14 9.45
CA LEU A 60 20.65 6.45 9.65
C LEU A 60 19.96 6.58 11.01
N PHE A 61 19.29 5.52 11.47
CA PHE A 61 18.53 5.53 12.72
C PHE A 61 19.23 4.86 13.91
N GLY A 62 20.44 4.31 13.71
CA GLY A 62 21.20 3.66 14.78
C GLY A 62 20.54 2.40 15.35
N VAL A 63 19.84 1.64 14.51
CA VAL A 63 19.07 0.43 14.88
C VAL A 63 19.60 -0.82 14.19
N SER A 64 19.32 -2.00 14.75
CA SER A 64 19.71 -3.28 14.11
C SER A 64 18.86 -3.59 12.88
N LYS A 65 19.34 -4.48 12.01
CA LYS A 65 18.59 -5.01 10.87
C LYS A 65 17.23 -5.57 11.30
N GLU A 66 17.19 -6.35 12.36
CA GLU A 66 15.99 -6.98 12.90
C GLU A 66 14.99 -5.93 13.37
N THR A 67 15.50 -4.85 13.97
CA THR A 67 14.68 -3.71 14.42
C THR A 67 14.06 -2.98 13.24
N VAL A 68 14.79 -2.79 12.12
CA VAL A 68 14.24 -2.18 10.90
C VAL A 68 13.06 -2.98 10.36
N PHE A 69 13.23 -4.29 10.16
CA PHE A 69 12.15 -5.14 9.63
C PHE A 69 10.99 -5.30 10.61
N SER A 70 11.28 -5.41 11.91
CA SER A 70 10.23 -5.46 12.93
C SER A 70 9.40 -4.17 12.97
N ILE A 71 10.05 -3.01 12.85
CA ILE A 71 9.36 -1.72 12.79
C ILE A 71 8.56 -1.60 11.48
N LEU A 72 9.12 -1.99 10.34
CA LEU A 72 8.43 -1.96 9.05
C LEU A 72 7.07 -2.66 9.14
N TRP A 73 7.05 -3.92 9.58
CA TRP A 73 5.81 -4.68 9.68
C TRP A 73 4.83 -4.09 10.71
N GLN A 74 5.33 -3.63 11.85
CA GLN A 74 4.46 -2.98 12.84
C GLN A 74 3.83 -1.67 12.33
N VAL A 75 4.55 -0.91 11.51
CA VAL A 75 4.00 0.30 10.88
C VAL A 75 2.96 -0.07 9.82
N VAL A 76 3.22 -1.09 9.00
CA VAL A 76 2.25 -1.61 8.02
C VAL A 76 0.97 -2.07 8.72
N ASP A 77 1.09 -2.87 9.77
CA ASP A 77 -0.05 -3.36 10.55
C ASP A 77 -0.81 -2.22 11.23
N ALA A 78 -0.10 -1.25 11.79
CA ALA A 78 -0.73 -0.08 12.43
C ALA A 78 -1.51 0.77 11.42
N ILE A 79 -0.95 1.00 10.23
CA ILE A 79 -1.63 1.71 9.13
C ILE A 79 -2.90 0.96 8.73
N ASN A 80 -2.80 -0.35 8.46
CA ASN A 80 -3.93 -1.17 8.04
C ASN A 80 -5.01 -1.33 9.11
N SER A 81 -4.65 -1.17 10.39
CA SER A 81 -5.58 -1.28 11.53
C SER A 81 -6.21 0.05 11.96
N THR A 82 -5.83 1.17 11.32
CA THR A 82 -6.30 2.52 11.69
C THR A 82 -7.26 3.05 10.63
N ALA A 83 -8.56 2.98 10.90
CA ALA A 83 -9.61 3.37 9.95
C ALA A 83 -9.49 4.84 9.50
N GLU A 84 -8.96 5.70 10.35
CA GLU A 84 -8.75 7.13 10.10
C GLU A 84 -7.63 7.43 9.09
N VAL A 85 -6.76 6.46 8.79
CA VAL A 85 -5.82 6.58 7.65
C VAL A 85 -6.58 6.54 6.32
N GLY A 86 -7.81 6.01 6.34
CA GLY A 86 -8.78 6.06 5.25
C GLY A 86 -8.91 4.71 4.56
N PRO A 87 -10.15 4.19 4.38
CA PRO A 87 -10.36 3.04 3.52
C PRO A 87 -10.12 3.43 2.06
N PHE A 88 -9.85 2.44 1.23
CA PHE A 88 -10.04 2.58 -0.21
C PHE A 88 -11.49 3.00 -0.48
N PHE A 89 -11.67 4.14 -1.15
CA PHE A 89 -12.99 4.62 -1.56
C PHE A 89 -13.12 4.50 -3.07
N PHE A 90 -13.91 3.52 -3.50
CA PHE A 90 -14.35 3.41 -4.88
C PHE A 90 -15.85 3.80 -4.93
N PRO A 91 -16.28 4.63 -5.88
CA PRO A 91 -17.67 5.09 -5.96
C PRO A 91 -18.63 3.92 -6.18
N GLN A 92 -19.74 3.92 -5.45
CA GLN A 92 -20.75 2.85 -5.45
C GLN A 92 -22.13 3.33 -5.92
N SER A 93 -22.27 4.62 -6.24
CA SER A 93 -23.49 5.24 -6.75
C SER A 93 -23.22 6.16 -7.93
N GLU A 94 -24.21 6.36 -8.79
CA GLU A 94 -24.13 7.25 -9.96
C GLU A 94 -23.67 8.66 -9.55
N ASP A 95 -24.26 9.23 -8.50
CA ASP A 95 -23.87 10.54 -7.94
C ASP A 95 -22.39 10.61 -7.54
N GLU A 96 -21.83 9.52 -6.99
CA GLU A 96 -20.40 9.45 -6.65
C GLU A 96 -19.51 9.31 -7.89
N CYS A 97 -19.96 8.57 -8.89
CA CYS A 97 -19.27 8.44 -10.16
C CYS A 97 -19.25 9.78 -10.91
N THR A 98 -20.37 10.52 -10.95
CA THR A 98 -20.46 11.86 -11.54
C THR A 98 -19.53 12.84 -10.83
N ARG A 99 -19.47 12.80 -9.50
CA ARG A 99 -18.56 13.66 -8.73
C ARG A 99 -17.09 13.36 -9.02
N GLN A 100 -16.71 12.09 -9.07
CA GLN A 100 -15.35 11.69 -9.45
C GLN A 100 -15.01 12.15 -10.87
N ALA A 101 -15.91 11.96 -11.83
CA ALA A 101 -15.72 12.40 -13.21
C ALA A 101 -15.52 13.91 -13.32
N ALA A 102 -16.25 14.70 -12.53
CA ALA A 102 -16.06 16.15 -12.46
C ALA A 102 -14.65 16.52 -11.94
N GLU A 103 -14.11 15.80 -10.95
CA GLU A 103 -12.73 16.04 -10.47
C GLU A 103 -11.69 15.74 -11.55
N TRP A 104 -11.92 14.72 -12.38
CA TRP A 104 -11.06 14.41 -13.52
C TRP A 104 -11.15 15.49 -14.61
N GLU A 105 -12.34 15.96 -14.95
CA GLU A 105 -12.55 17.04 -15.92
C GLU A 105 -11.94 18.37 -15.45
N GLU A 106 -12.04 18.70 -14.16
CA GLU A 106 -11.47 19.93 -13.60
C GLU A 106 -9.93 19.93 -13.69
N LYS A 107 -9.30 18.79 -13.41
CA LYS A 107 -7.84 18.68 -13.30
C LYS A 107 -7.13 18.48 -14.63
N PHE A 108 -7.78 17.83 -15.59
CA PHE A 108 -7.16 17.44 -16.85
C PHE A 108 -7.83 18.16 -18.01
N THR A 109 -7.04 18.93 -18.77
CA THR A 109 -7.55 19.63 -19.95
C THR A 109 -7.86 18.65 -21.07
N GLY A 110 -9.07 18.71 -21.62
CA GLY A 110 -9.48 17.96 -22.81
C GLY A 110 -10.67 17.04 -22.55
N SER A 111 -11.38 16.66 -23.62
CA SER A 111 -12.61 15.87 -23.52
C SER A 111 -12.40 14.39 -23.14
N ALA A 112 -11.15 13.94 -23.01
CA ALA A 112 -10.84 12.53 -22.74
C ALA A 112 -11.22 12.07 -21.32
N PHE A 113 -11.42 13.00 -20.38
CA PHE A 113 -11.59 12.69 -18.96
C PHE A 113 -13.00 12.97 -18.42
N GLN A 114 -13.95 13.36 -19.27
CA GLN A 114 -15.30 13.80 -18.86
C GLN A 114 -16.15 12.71 -18.19
N VAL A 115 -15.82 11.45 -18.40
CA VAL A 115 -16.54 10.28 -17.86
C VAL A 115 -15.62 9.35 -17.08
N VAL A 116 -14.39 9.78 -16.79
CA VAL A 116 -13.41 8.96 -16.10
C VAL A 116 -13.69 8.99 -14.61
N VAL A 117 -13.94 7.84 -14.03
CA VAL A 117 -14.22 7.72 -12.59
C VAL A 117 -12.95 7.37 -11.82
N ALA A 118 -12.10 6.54 -12.41
CA ALA A 118 -10.82 6.14 -11.85
C ALA A 118 -9.88 5.68 -12.98
N ALA A 119 -8.58 5.83 -12.77
CA ALA A 119 -7.55 5.24 -13.63
C ALA A 119 -7.04 3.95 -13.01
N GLY A 120 -6.98 2.86 -13.79
CA GLY A 120 -6.55 1.54 -13.33
C GLY A 120 -5.27 1.06 -14.00
N ASP A 121 -4.43 0.33 -13.26
CA ASP A 121 -3.22 -0.31 -13.79
C ASP A 121 -2.94 -1.66 -13.10
N GLY A 122 -2.17 -2.50 -13.80
CA GLY A 122 -1.70 -3.80 -13.36
C GLY A 122 -0.21 -3.79 -12.99
N LEU A 123 0.13 -4.41 -11.86
CA LEU A 123 1.50 -4.54 -11.36
C LEU A 123 1.82 -5.99 -11.05
N PHE A 124 2.92 -6.49 -11.62
CA PHE A 124 3.51 -7.75 -11.18
C PHE A 124 4.37 -7.52 -9.94
N VAL A 125 3.95 -8.06 -8.80
CA VAL A 125 4.71 -8.04 -7.56
C VAL A 125 5.45 -9.36 -7.40
N LYS A 126 6.78 -9.31 -7.52
CA LYS A 126 7.64 -10.47 -7.38
C LYS A 126 7.62 -10.98 -5.94
N THR A 127 7.48 -12.29 -5.76
CA THR A 127 7.49 -12.95 -4.47
C THR A 127 8.53 -14.07 -4.45
N LEU A 128 8.74 -14.67 -3.28
CA LEU A 128 9.30 -16.02 -3.22
C LEU A 128 8.37 -16.99 -3.93
N ALA A 129 8.92 -18.10 -4.42
CA ALA A 129 8.12 -19.18 -4.95
C ALA A 129 7.17 -19.67 -3.86
N PRO A 130 5.85 -19.74 -4.12
CA PRO A 130 4.94 -20.31 -3.15
C PRO A 130 5.23 -21.80 -3.00
N THR A 131 4.90 -22.33 -1.82
CA THR A 131 5.03 -23.77 -1.54
C THR A 131 3.68 -24.47 -1.77
N ALA A 132 3.69 -25.80 -1.80
CA ALA A 132 2.46 -26.59 -1.83
C ALA A 132 1.54 -26.37 -0.61
N LEU A 133 2.09 -25.83 0.49
CA LEU A 133 1.29 -25.41 1.65
C LEU A 133 0.55 -24.09 1.40
N ASN A 134 1.07 -23.24 0.51
CA ASN A 134 0.45 -21.96 0.19
C ASN A 134 -0.59 -22.07 -0.93
N THR A 135 -0.38 -22.95 -1.90
CA THR A 135 -1.26 -23.10 -3.07
C THR A 135 -1.15 -24.49 -3.70
N PRO A 136 -2.25 -25.07 -4.20
CA PRO A 136 -2.20 -26.31 -4.97
C PRO A 136 -1.52 -26.16 -6.34
N ASN A 137 -1.45 -24.93 -6.89
CA ASN A 137 -0.85 -24.68 -8.21
C ASN A 137 0.26 -23.63 -8.13
N VAL A 138 1.46 -24.07 -7.72
CA VAL A 138 2.66 -23.23 -7.61
C VAL A 138 3.07 -22.62 -8.96
N LEU A 139 2.93 -23.38 -10.05
CA LEU A 139 3.33 -22.94 -11.39
C LEU A 139 2.50 -21.76 -11.89
N SER A 140 1.25 -21.63 -11.46
CA SER A 140 0.41 -20.46 -11.81
C SER A 140 1.00 -19.13 -11.33
N TYR A 141 1.88 -19.14 -10.31
CA TYR A 141 2.52 -17.92 -9.83
C TYR A 141 3.78 -17.57 -10.61
N TYR A 142 4.31 -18.47 -11.45
CA TYR A 142 5.47 -18.20 -12.28
C TYR A 142 5.08 -17.49 -13.57
N SER A 143 5.57 -16.27 -13.75
CA SER A 143 5.43 -15.53 -14.99
C SER A 143 6.63 -15.76 -15.91
N GLY A 144 6.36 -16.27 -17.11
CA GLY A 144 7.39 -16.40 -18.16
C GLY A 144 7.89 -15.05 -18.68
N SER A 145 7.00 -14.06 -18.81
CA SER A 145 7.37 -12.72 -19.31
C SER A 145 8.12 -11.88 -18.28
N LYS A 146 7.87 -12.10 -16.98
CA LYS A 146 8.56 -11.41 -15.87
C LYS A 146 9.70 -12.24 -15.26
N CYS A 147 9.93 -13.45 -15.79
CA CYS A 147 10.97 -14.39 -15.35
C CYS A 147 11.03 -14.58 -13.83
N GLY A 148 9.89 -14.88 -13.20
CA GLY A 148 9.85 -15.07 -11.76
C GLY A 148 8.48 -15.40 -11.19
N TYR A 149 8.46 -15.80 -9.93
CA TYR A 149 7.24 -15.99 -9.15
C TYR A 149 6.71 -14.65 -8.64
N GLY A 150 5.40 -14.49 -8.64
CA GLY A 150 4.77 -13.28 -8.14
C GLY A 150 3.25 -13.35 -8.17
N VAL A 151 2.63 -12.22 -7.88
CA VAL A 151 1.19 -12.00 -7.94
C VAL A 151 0.90 -10.83 -8.86
N ASN A 152 -0.25 -10.87 -9.52
CA ASN A 152 -0.76 -9.74 -10.29
C ASN A 152 -1.63 -8.90 -9.36
N VAL A 153 -1.22 -7.64 -9.17
CA VAL A 153 -1.95 -6.63 -8.42
C VAL A 153 -2.65 -5.71 -9.40
N GLN A 154 -3.95 -5.54 -9.25
CA GLN A 154 -4.72 -4.51 -9.95
C GLN A 154 -5.04 -3.39 -8.97
N ALA A 155 -4.82 -2.14 -9.33
CA ALA A 155 -5.17 -1.02 -8.47
C ALA A 155 -5.76 0.14 -9.30
N THR A 156 -6.58 0.96 -8.65
CA THR A 156 -7.07 2.20 -9.25
C THR A 156 -6.77 3.41 -8.39
N CYS A 157 -6.73 4.58 -9.02
CA CYS A 157 -6.63 5.86 -8.35
C CYS A 157 -7.65 6.89 -8.85
N ASP A 158 -7.94 7.88 -8.00
CA ASP A 158 -8.70 9.08 -8.34
C ASP A 158 -7.83 10.12 -9.08
N ALA A 159 -8.45 11.25 -9.45
CA ALA A 159 -7.76 12.38 -10.08
C ALA A 159 -6.71 13.05 -9.16
N ASN A 160 -6.68 12.71 -7.86
CA ASN A 160 -5.70 13.15 -6.88
C ASN A 160 -4.56 12.14 -6.66
N TYR A 161 -4.49 11.09 -7.48
CA TYR A 161 -3.53 9.99 -7.35
C TYR A 161 -3.63 9.23 -6.03
N ARG A 162 -4.80 9.27 -5.37
CA ARG A 162 -5.10 8.47 -4.19
C ARG A 162 -5.66 7.14 -4.65
N PHE A 163 -5.18 6.05 -4.07
CA PHE A 163 -5.71 4.74 -4.40
C PHE A 163 -7.17 4.61 -3.95
N CYS A 164 -8.03 4.13 -4.86
CA CYS A 164 -9.46 3.95 -4.64
C CYS A 164 -9.84 2.48 -4.49
N SER A 165 -9.02 1.57 -5.01
CA SER A 165 -9.21 0.13 -4.88
C SER A 165 -7.91 -0.61 -5.15
N MET A 166 -7.78 -1.82 -4.60
CA MET A 166 -6.69 -2.74 -4.90
C MET A 166 -7.21 -4.18 -4.88
N SER A 167 -6.72 -5.02 -5.78
CA SER A 167 -6.94 -6.47 -5.82
C SER A 167 -5.62 -7.19 -6.01
N CYS A 168 -5.39 -8.24 -5.23
CA CYS A 168 -4.16 -9.05 -5.26
C CYS A 168 -4.50 -10.55 -5.31
N ILE A 169 -5.60 -10.90 -5.96
CA ILE A 169 -6.14 -12.29 -5.97
C ILE A 169 -5.56 -13.15 -7.10
N ALA A 170 -4.93 -12.51 -8.09
CA ALA A 170 -4.50 -13.19 -9.31
C ALA A 170 -3.03 -13.67 -9.23
N PRO A 171 -2.73 -14.91 -9.64
CA PRO A 171 -1.37 -15.39 -9.76
C PRO A 171 -0.54 -14.57 -10.76
N GLY A 172 0.79 -14.57 -10.59
CA GLY A 172 1.70 -13.77 -11.41
C GLY A 172 1.75 -14.11 -12.90
N SER A 173 1.30 -15.31 -13.30
CA SER A 173 1.16 -15.66 -14.74
C SER A 173 -0.10 -15.08 -15.39
N THR A 174 -1.06 -14.63 -14.59
CA THR A 174 -2.34 -14.11 -15.07
C THR A 174 -2.14 -12.75 -15.73
N ASN A 175 -2.69 -12.59 -16.95
CA ASN A 175 -2.69 -11.30 -17.64
C ASN A 175 -3.63 -10.31 -16.95
N ASP A 176 -3.42 -9.02 -17.20
CA ASP A 176 -4.16 -7.95 -16.51
C ASP A 176 -5.65 -7.98 -16.78
N TRP A 177 -6.08 -8.31 -18.01
CA TRP A 177 -7.49 -8.42 -18.35
C TRP A 177 -8.24 -9.49 -17.54
N THR A 178 -7.64 -10.67 -17.40
CA THR A 178 -8.20 -11.75 -16.60
C THR A 178 -8.16 -11.40 -15.12
N ALA A 179 -7.05 -10.85 -14.63
CA ALA A 179 -6.93 -10.41 -13.24
C ALA A 179 -7.99 -9.35 -12.88
N TRP A 180 -8.21 -8.39 -13.77
CA TRP A 180 -9.27 -7.38 -13.68
C TRP A 180 -10.65 -8.02 -13.56
N ASN A 181 -10.99 -8.93 -14.48
CA ASN A 181 -12.32 -9.55 -14.50
C ASN A 181 -12.66 -10.39 -13.26
N HIS A 182 -11.65 -10.90 -12.56
CA HIS A 182 -11.85 -11.60 -11.30
C HIS A 182 -11.92 -10.67 -10.09
N SER A 183 -11.50 -9.42 -10.21
CA SER A 183 -11.50 -8.46 -9.11
C SER A 183 -12.90 -7.90 -8.82
N ASP A 184 -13.18 -7.60 -7.55
CA ASP A 184 -14.42 -6.93 -7.12
C ASP A 184 -14.61 -5.56 -7.81
N LEU A 185 -13.50 -4.95 -8.21
CA LEU A 185 -13.46 -3.70 -8.96
C LEU A 185 -14.16 -3.79 -10.32
N SER A 186 -14.04 -4.91 -11.04
CA SER A 186 -14.76 -5.10 -12.32
C SER A 186 -16.28 -5.09 -12.13
N THR A 187 -16.76 -5.52 -10.97
CA THR A 187 -18.18 -5.45 -10.60
C THR A 187 -18.58 -4.02 -10.25
N ALA A 188 -17.77 -3.31 -9.45
CA ALA A 188 -18.03 -1.94 -9.02
C ALA A 188 -18.04 -0.93 -10.18
N VAL A 189 -17.21 -1.13 -11.22
CA VAL A 189 -17.24 -0.25 -12.40
C VAL A 189 -18.56 -0.38 -13.17
N LYS A 190 -19.20 -1.55 -13.17
CA LYS A 190 -20.48 -1.76 -13.89
C LYS A 190 -21.67 -1.04 -13.26
N THR A 191 -21.54 -0.63 -11.98
CA THR A 191 -22.58 0.14 -11.27
C THR A 191 -22.47 1.64 -11.51
N CYS A 192 -21.33 2.15 -12.00
CA CYS A 192 -21.23 3.49 -12.57
C CYS A 192 -21.74 3.43 -14.02
N ARG A 193 -22.94 3.95 -14.29
CA ARG A 193 -23.50 4.06 -15.65
C ARG A 193 -23.82 5.50 -15.99
#